data_AF-G5AJ20-F1
#
_entry.id   AF-G5AJ20-F1
#
_cell.length_a   1.000
_cell.length_b   1.000
_cell.length_c   1.000
_cell.angle_alpha   90.00
_cell.angle_beta   90.00
_cell.angle_gamma   90.00
#
_symmetry.space_group_name_H-M   'P 1'
#
loop_
_entity.id
_entity.type
_entity.pdbx_description
1 polymer ?
#
loop_
_entity_poly.entity_id
_entity_poly.type
_entity_poly.pdbx_seq_one_letter_code
_entity_poly.pdbx_strand_id
1 'polypeptide(L)'
;CSVAGCSKRARSQDLCIAHGGGRRCMVEGCEKSSQGGNMCIKHGGGKRCKHPGCDKAAQTNSLCKAHGGGPRCQFPGCTKSSQGGGFCRAHGGGKRCAAEGCNKGTQRGDFCALHGGSRFCEVPGCMRNDRGGGFCAHHGGGKRCSIANCNRSCRRNGLCSTHLR
;
A
#
# COMPACT_ATOMS: atom_id res chain seq x y z
N CYS A 1 -2.83 27.05 -7.02
CA CYS A 1 -3.90 26.81 -6.04
C CYS A 1 -4.02 28.09 -5.22
N SER A 2 -5.22 28.56 -4.89
CA SER A 2 -5.44 29.78 -4.12
C SER A 2 -5.05 29.68 -2.64
N VAL A 3 -4.81 28.47 -2.12
CA VAL A 3 -4.30 28.27 -0.76
C VAL A 3 -2.87 28.81 -0.68
N ALA A 4 -2.63 29.71 0.27
CA ALA A 4 -1.32 30.29 0.54
C ALA A 4 -0.25 29.22 0.73
N GLY A 5 0.92 29.40 0.11
CA GLY A 5 2.03 28.43 0.15
C GLY A 5 1.83 27.18 -0.70
N CYS A 6 0.74 27.05 -1.47
CA CYS A 6 0.50 25.88 -2.31
C CYS A 6 0.95 26.08 -3.76
N SER A 7 2.05 25.42 -4.15
CA SER A 7 2.57 25.40 -5.53
C SER A 7 1.79 24.49 -6.49
N LYS A 8 0.75 23.78 -6.03
CA LYS A 8 0.00 22.84 -6.87
C LYS A 8 -0.95 23.56 -7.83
N ARG A 9 -1.08 23.01 -9.05
CA ARG A 9 -2.04 23.49 -10.06
C ARG A 9 -3.48 23.36 -9.55
N ALA A 10 -4.26 24.45 -9.69
CA ALA A 10 -5.68 24.46 -9.39
C ALA A 10 -6.46 23.59 -10.40
N ARG A 11 -7.55 22.99 -9.95
CA ARG A 11 -8.41 22.12 -10.77
C ARG A 11 -9.82 22.66 -10.88
N SER A 12 -10.45 23.01 -9.75
CA SER A 12 -11.77 23.64 -9.69
C SER A 12 -11.81 24.59 -8.49
N GLN A 13 -12.57 25.69 -8.61
CA GLN A 13 -12.71 26.70 -7.57
C GLN A 13 -11.35 27.20 -7.03
N ASP A 14 -10.36 27.34 -7.92
CA ASP A 14 -8.97 27.74 -7.61
C ASP A 14 -8.19 26.82 -6.65
N LEU A 15 -8.80 25.71 -6.23
CA LEU A 15 -8.20 24.75 -5.31
C LEU A 15 -7.55 23.60 -6.08
N CYS A 16 -6.47 23.04 -5.53
CA CYS A 16 -5.88 21.81 -6.03
C CYS A 16 -6.63 20.59 -5.48
N ILE A 17 -6.35 19.38 -6.00
CA ILE A 17 -7.00 18.14 -5.56
C ILE A 17 -6.90 17.93 -4.04
N ALA A 18 -5.72 18.21 -3.46
CA ALA A 18 -5.50 18.06 -2.03
C ALA A 18 -6.33 19.07 -1.21
N HIS A 19 -6.59 20.25 -1.75
CA HIS A 19 -7.34 21.32 -1.10
C HIS A 19 -8.81 21.38 -1.52
N GLY A 20 -9.36 20.32 -2.12
CA GLY A 20 -10.80 20.26 -2.44
C GLY A 20 -11.19 20.62 -3.87
N GLY A 21 -10.23 20.96 -4.74
CA GLY A 21 -10.47 21.15 -6.18
C GLY A 21 -10.74 19.85 -6.96
N GLY A 22 -11.04 18.75 -6.29
CA GLY A 22 -11.38 17.47 -6.91
C GLY A 22 -12.73 16.99 -6.40
N ARG A 23 -13.51 16.33 -7.26
CA ARG A 23 -14.80 15.74 -6.88
C ARG A 23 -14.63 14.79 -5.69
N ARG A 24 -15.47 14.93 -4.67
CA ARG A 24 -15.47 14.09 -3.47
C ARG A 24 -16.40 12.89 -3.66
N CYS A 25 -16.17 11.88 -2.83
CA CYS A 25 -17.05 10.73 -2.72
C CYS A 25 -18.42 11.20 -2.19
N MET A 26 -19.51 10.75 -2.82
CA MET A 26 -20.87 11.12 -2.42
C MET A 26 -21.36 10.45 -1.12
N VAL A 27 -20.65 9.43 -0.66
CA VAL A 27 -20.96 8.76 0.62
C VAL A 27 -20.70 9.74 1.76
N GLU A 28 -21.72 9.96 2.60
CA GLU A 28 -21.65 10.87 3.73
C GLU A 28 -20.46 10.56 4.65
N GLY A 29 -19.78 11.62 5.11
CA GLY A 29 -18.56 11.52 5.92
C GLY A 29 -17.32 11.00 5.17
N CYS A 30 -17.37 10.76 3.86
CA CYS A 30 -16.21 10.30 3.10
C CYS A 30 -15.44 11.46 2.43
N GLU A 31 -14.29 11.82 2.99
CA GLU A 31 -13.44 12.87 2.43
C GLU A 31 -12.60 12.42 1.22
N LYS A 32 -12.69 11.14 0.84
CA LYS A 32 -11.88 10.60 -0.27
C LYS A 32 -12.35 11.17 -1.61
N SER A 33 -11.41 11.35 -2.53
CA SER A 33 -11.72 11.79 -3.89
C SER A 33 -12.50 10.72 -4.66
N SER A 34 -13.47 11.17 -5.46
CA SER A 34 -14.19 10.34 -6.42
C SER A 34 -13.24 9.84 -7.51
N GLN A 35 -13.46 8.60 -7.95
CA GLN A 35 -12.67 7.91 -8.98
C GLN A 35 -13.55 7.51 -10.18
N GLY A 36 -14.74 8.10 -10.30
CA GLY A 36 -15.77 7.77 -11.28
C GLY A 36 -17.06 7.34 -10.60
N GLY A 37 -18.21 7.66 -11.19
CA GLY A 37 -19.53 7.37 -10.60
C GLY A 37 -19.77 8.06 -9.26
N ASN A 38 -19.15 9.23 -9.04
CA ASN A 38 -19.24 10.03 -7.80
C ASN A 38 -18.78 9.34 -6.50
N MET A 39 -18.15 8.17 -6.59
CA MET A 39 -17.70 7.42 -5.42
C MET A 39 -16.18 7.25 -5.42
N CYS A 40 -15.58 7.04 -4.25
CA CYS A 40 -14.18 6.65 -4.15
C CYS A 40 -14.00 5.14 -4.44
N ILE A 41 -12.77 4.68 -4.65
CA ILE A 41 -12.47 3.25 -4.95
C ILE A 41 -13.09 2.29 -3.91
N LYS A 42 -13.00 2.64 -2.62
CA LYS A 42 -13.54 1.83 -1.51
C LYS A 42 -15.07 1.70 -1.59
N HIS A 43 -15.76 2.76 -2.03
CA HIS A 43 -17.22 2.83 -2.07
C HIS A 43 -17.82 2.50 -3.43
N GLY A 44 -17.08 1.89 -4.36
CA GLY A 44 -17.65 1.51 -5.66
C GLY A 44 -17.19 2.37 -6.84
N GLY A 45 -16.46 3.45 -6.60
CA GLY A 45 -15.92 4.32 -7.66
C GLY A 45 -14.89 3.65 -8.56
N GLY A 46 -14.85 4.07 -9.83
CA GLY A 46 -13.96 3.55 -10.86
C GLY A 46 -14.38 2.22 -11.47
N LYS A 47 -13.65 1.76 -12.48
CA LYS A 47 -13.95 0.51 -13.22
C LYS A 47 -13.77 -0.72 -12.31
N ARG A 48 -14.66 -1.69 -12.46
CA ARG A 48 -14.64 -2.98 -11.75
C ARG A 48 -13.99 -4.07 -12.59
N CYS A 49 -13.45 -5.09 -11.93
CA CYS A 49 -12.86 -6.24 -12.59
C CYS A 49 -13.92 -6.96 -13.45
N LYS A 50 -13.60 -7.21 -14.72
CA LYS A 50 -14.49 -7.94 -15.65
C LYS A 50 -14.67 -9.41 -15.29
N HIS A 51 -13.78 -9.97 -14.47
CA HIS A 51 -13.89 -11.34 -13.99
C HIS A 51 -15.22 -11.55 -13.24
N PRO A 52 -16.02 -12.58 -13.59
CA PRO A 52 -17.29 -12.86 -12.93
C PRO A 52 -17.14 -12.93 -11.41
N GLY A 53 -18.06 -12.27 -10.70
CA GLY A 53 -18.09 -12.23 -9.22
C GLY A 53 -16.96 -11.46 -8.55
N CYS A 54 -16.21 -10.61 -9.28
CA CYS A 54 -15.09 -9.86 -8.71
C CYS A 54 -15.37 -8.36 -8.56
N ASP A 55 -15.60 -7.91 -7.32
CA ASP A 55 -15.86 -6.48 -7.03
C ASP A 55 -14.59 -5.64 -6.85
N LYS A 56 -13.41 -6.25 -7.04
CA LYS A 56 -12.13 -5.54 -6.91
C LYS A 56 -12.01 -4.48 -8.01
N ALA A 57 -11.39 -3.34 -7.67
CA ALA A 57 -11.10 -2.30 -8.64
C ALA A 57 -10.21 -2.84 -9.76
N ALA A 58 -10.61 -2.57 -11.00
CA ALA A 58 -9.80 -2.85 -12.16
C ALA A 58 -8.56 -1.94 -12.17
N GLN A 59 -7.53 -2.44 -12.82
CA GLN A 59 -6.27 -1.76 -13.07
C GLN A 59 -6.12 -1.67 -14.59
N THR A 60 -5.25 -2.44 -15.23
CA THR A 60 -5.20 -2.56 -16.70
C THR A 60 -6.12 -3.66 -17.23
N ASN A 61 -6.46 -3.60 -18.53
CA ASN A 61 -7.29 -4.59 -19.23
C ASN A 61 -8.64 -4.88 -18.55
N SER A 62 -9.18 -3.92 -17.79
CA SER A 62 -10.42 -4.08 -17.01
C SER A 62 -10.37 -5.25 -16.01
N LEU A 63 -9.17 -5.68 -15.58
CA LEU A 63 -8.99 -6.77 -14.62
C LEU A 63 -8.35 -6.24 -13.34
N CYS A 64 -8.55 -6.92 -12.20
CA CYS A 64 -7.84 -6.57 -10.97
C CYS A 64 -6.44 -7.19 -10.94
N LYS A 65 -5.60 -6.81 -9.97
CA LYS A 65 -4.24 -7.36 -9.80
C LYS A 65 -4.21 -8.89 -9.80
N ALA A 66 -5.12 -9.52 -9.05
CA ALA A 66 -5.21 -10.97 -8.93
C ALA A 66 -5.62 -11.64 -10.25
N HIS A 67 -6.51 -11.00 -11.02
CA HIS A 67 -7.05 -11.54 -12.26
C HIS A 67 -6.34 -11.05 -13.52
N GLY A 68 -5.11 -10.53 -13.43
CA GLY A 68 -4.34 -10.19 -14.63
C GLY A 68 -4.15 -8.71 -14.93
N GLY A 69 -4.82 -7.79 -14.24
CA GLY A 69 -4.81 -6.35 -14.53
C GLY A 69 -3.54 -5.59 -14.14
N GLY A 70 -2.39 -6.25 -14.13
CA GLY A 70 -1.12 -5.60 -13.83
C GLY A 70 -0.02 -6.23 -14.66
N PRO A 71 1.16 -5.60 -14.72
CA PRO A 71 2.27 -6.12 -15.50
C PRO A 71 2.58 -7.56 -15.10
N ARG A 72 2.75 -8.43 -16.11
CA ARG A 72 3.10 -9.84 -15.94
C ARG A 72 4.59 -10.03 -16.11
N CYS A 73 5.08 -11.13 -15.57
CA CYS A 73 6.45 -11.57 -15.82
C CYS A 73 6.64 -11.81 -17.32
N GLN A 74 7.65 -11.19 -17.91
CA GLN A 74 7.98 -11.34 -19.33
C GLN A 74 8.70 -12.65 -19.65
N PHE A 75 9.19 -13.37 -18.63
CA PHE A 75 9.78 -14.69 -18.81
C PHE A 75 8.78 -15.65 -19.48
N PRO A 76 9.18 -16.35 -20.56
CA PRO A 76 8.29 -17.24 -21.31
C PRO A 76 7.57 -18.26 -20.43
N GLY A 77 6.25 -18.38 -20.61
CA GLY A 77 5.41 -19.29 -19.83
C GLY A 77 5.13 -18.87 -18.38
N CYS A 78 5.63 -17.73 -17.90
CA CYS A 78 5.39 -17.28 -16.53
C CYS A 78 4.13 -16.41 -16.40
N THR A 79 3.14 -16.87 -15.64
CA THR A 79 1.90 -16.10 -15.39
C THR A 79 1.95 -15.20 -14.14
N LYS A 80 3.07 -15.25 -13.40
CA LYS A 80 3.26 -14.48 -12.16
C LYS A 80 3.28 -12.98 -12.43
N SER A 81 2.81 -12.19 -11.48
CA SER A 81 2.87 -10.72 -11.59
C SER A 81 4.30 -10.20 -11.51
N SER A 82 4.62 -9.21 -12.35
CA SER A 82 5.89 -8.49 -12.26
C SER A 82 6.01 -7.74 -10.93
N GLN A 83 7.20 -7.76 -10.34
CA GLN A 83 7.53 -7.00 -9.13
C GLN A 83 8.35 -5.74 -9.45
N GLY A 84 8.49 -5.39 -10.72
CA GLY A 84 9.37 -4.32 -11.22
C GLY A 84 10.38 -4.88 -12.23
N GLY A 85 10.74 -4.05 -13.22
CA GLY A 85 11.67 -4.45 -14.30
C GLY A 85 11.13 -5.53 -15.24
N GLY A 86 9.80 -5.71 -15.34
CA GLY A 86 9.18 -6.68 -16.26
C GLY A 86 9.14 -8.12 -15.76
N PHE A 87 9.81 -8.47 -14.65
CA PHE A 87 9.89 -9.86 -14.18
C PHE A 87 9.23 -10.08 -12.82
N CYS A 88 8.90 -11.33 -12.50
CA CYS A 88 8.48 -11.72 -11.14
C CYS A 88 9.69 -11.90 -10.21
N ARG A 89 9.47 -12.02 -8.90
CA ARG A 89 10.56 -12.15 -7.91
C ARG A 89 11.53 -13.30 -8.21
N ALA A 90 11.02 -14.42 -8.72
CA ALA A 90 11.82 -15.60 -9.07
C ALA A 90 12.68 -15.39 -10.33
N HIS A 91 12.20 -14.57 -11.28
CA HIS A 91 12.90 -14.29 -12.54
C HIS A 91 13.62 -12.95 -12.52
N GLY A 92 14.14 -12.51 -11.38
CA GLY A 92 14.93 -11.27 -11.29
C GLY A 92 14.14 -10.00 -10.96
N GLY A 93 12.81 -10.04 -10.96
CA GLY A 93 11.97 -8.87 -10.71
C GLY A 93 12.05 -8.26 -9.32
N GLY A 94 11.83 -6.95 -9.25
CA GLY A 94 11.91 -6.12 -8.04
C GLY A 94 13.34 -5.68 -7.70
N LYS A 95 13.45 -4.74 -6.75
CA LYS A 95 14.75 -4.17 -6.33
C LYS A 95 15.60 -5.24 -5.62
N ARG A 96 16.88 -5.31 -5.99
CA ARG A 96 17.87 -6.24 -5.44
C ARG A 96 18.72 -5.54 -4.38
N CYS A 97 19.25 -6.35 -3.47
CA CYS A 97 20.17 -5.89 -2.46
C CYS A 97 21.37 -5.20 -3.11
N ALA A 98 21.68 -3.97 -2.70
CA ALA A 98 22.84 -3.22 -3.21
C ALA A 98 24.20 -3.71 -2.65
N ALA A 99 24.21 -4.85 -1.95
CA ALA A 99 25.46 -5.43 -1.47
C ALA A 99 26.10 -6.25 -2.58
N GLU A 100 27.40 -6.06 -2.78
CA GLU A 100 28.21 -6.78 -3.78
C GLU A 100 27.95 -8.30 -3.72
N GLY A 101 27.65 -8.91 -4.87
CA GLY A 101 27.37 -10.34 -5.00
C GLY A 101 26.02 -10.81 -4.41
N CYS A 102 25.17 -9.93 -3.88
CA CYS A 102 23.92 -10.34 -3.24
C CYS A 102 22.70 -10.33 -4.17
N ASN A 103 22.18 -11.52 -4.50
CA ASN A 103 20.98 -11.65 -5.33
C ASN A 103 19.64 -11.60 -4.58
N LYS A 104 19.67 -11.40 -3.25
CA LYS A 104 18.44 -11.34 -2.43
C LYS A 104 17.67 -10.05 -2.72
N GLY A 105 16.34 -10.12 -2.67
CA GLY A 105 15.49 -8.94 -2.85
C GLY A 105 15.57 -8.00 -1.66
N THR A 106 15.57 -6.69 -1.92
CA THR A 106 15.53 -5.63 -0.92
C THR A 106 14.32 -5.79 0.01
N GLN A 107 14.52 -5.51 1.30
CA GLN A 107 13.44 -5.44 2.29
C GLN A 107 13.12 -3.99 2.65
N ARG A 108 14.16 -3.21 2.98
CA ARG A 108 14.05 -1.79 3.32
C ARG A 108 15.22 -1.02 2.70
N GLY A 109 14.93 0.15 2.15
CA GLY A 109 15.95 0.98 1.49
C GLY A 109 16.51 0.30 0.24
N ASP A 110 17.79 -0.08 0.31
CA ASP A 110 18.54 -0.72 -0.77
C ASP A 110 18.96 -2.16 -0.44
N PHE A 111 18.80 -2.60 0.81
CA PHE A 111 19.40 -3.83 1.28
C PHE A 111 18.40 -4.93 1.65
N CYS A 112 18.86 -6.18 1.63
CA CYS A 112 18.13 -7.33 2.14
C CYS A 112 18.25 -7.44 3.67
N ALA A 113 17.47 -8.31 4.31
CA ALA A 113 17.44 -8.44 5.77
C ALA A 113 18.83 -8.68 6.41
N LEU A 114 19.75 -9.35 5.71
CA LEU A 114 21.10 -9.67 6.18
C LEU A 114 22.11 -8.54 5.95
N HIS A 115 21.83 -7.62 5.04
CA HIS A 115 22.74 -6.53 4.66
C HIS A 115 22.22 -5.16 5.13
N GLY A 116 21.47 -5.11 6.24
CA GLY A 116 20.93 -3.85 6.79
C GLY A 116 19.52 -3.47 6.32
N GLY A 117 18.83 -4.36 5.61
CA GLY A 117 17.41 -4.23 5.26
C GLY A 117 16.45 -4.59 6.40
N SER A 118 16.98 -4.93 7.58
CA SER A 118 16.24 -5.10 8.83
C SER A 118 16.65 -4.00 9.81
N ARG A 119 15.72 -3.59 10.68
CA ARG A 119 15.97 -2.61 11.74
C ARG A 119 15.57 -3.23 13.07
N PHE A 120 16.33 -2.98 14.11
CA PHE A 120 15.96 -3.38 15.47
C PHE A 120 15.12 -2.31 16.15
N CYS A 121 14.48 -2.69 17.24
CA CYS A 121 13.75 -1.79 18.11
C CYS A 121 14.69 -0.68 18.63
N GLU A 122 14.21 0.57 18.63
CA GLU A 122 14.96 1.73 19.14
C GLU A 122 15.08 1.74 20.67
N VAL A 123 14.32 0.89 21.39
CA VAL A 123 14.42 0.79 22.85
C VAL A 123 15.78 0.20 23.22
N PRO A 124 16.59 0.90 24.05
CA PRO A 124 17.89 0.43 24.48
C PRO A 124 17.83 -1.00 25.02
N GLY A 125 18.76 -1.86 24.58
CA GLY A 125 18.83 -3.27 24.98
C GLY A 125 17.83 -4.20 24.31
N CYS A 126 16.93 -3.72 23.45
CA CYS A 126 15.97 -4.58 22.77
C CYS A 126 16.48 -5.08 21.41
N MET A 127 16.78 -6.37 21.30
CA MET A 127 17.25 -7.00 20.05
C MET A 127 16.13 -7.48 19.12
N ARG A 128 14.87 -7.10 19.38
CA ARG A 128 13.73 -7.49 18.54
C ARG A 128 13.64 -6.61 17.31
N ASN A 129 13.19 -7.19 16.19
CA ASN A 129 12.99 -6.46 14.95
C ASN A 129 11.87 -5.40 15.08
N ASP A 130 12.13 -4.24 14.46
CA ASP A 130 11.17 -3.16 14.22
C ASP A 130 10.00 -3.68 13.36
N ARG A 131 8.77 -3.46 13.83
CA ARG A 131 7.52 -3.83 13.15
C ARG A 131 6.82 -2.61 12.52
N GLY A 132 7.49 -1.46 12.52
CA GLY A 132 7.02 -0.18 12.02
C GLY A 132 7.14 0.90 13.09
N GLY A 133 7.65 2.08 12.69
CA GLY A 133 7.79 3.24 13.56
C GLY A 133 9.00 3.20 14.49
N GLY A 134 9.98 2.32 14.25
CA GLY A 134 11.18 2.20 15.09
C GLY A 134 11.06 1.20 16.24
N PHE A 135 9.89 0.59 16.43
CA PHE A 135 9.62 -0.22 17.61
C PHE A 135 9.24 -1.66 17.25
N CYS A 136 9.58 -2.60 18.13
CA CYS A 136 9.09 -3.97 18.03
C CYS A 136 7.62 -4.08 18.47
N ALA A 137 6.98 -5.23 18.22
CA ALA A 137 5.58 -5.44 18.58
C ALA A 137 5.25 -5.24 20.07
N HIS A 138 6.22 -5.41 20.97
CA HIS A 138 6.02 -5.21 22.40
C HIS A 138 6.18 -3.75 22.82
N HIS A 139 7.06 -3.00 22.16
CA HIS A 139 7.32 -1.59 22.47
C HIS A 139 6.50 -0.62 21.61
N GLY A 140 5.28 -1.00 21.22
CA GLY A 140 4.40 -0.10 20.46
C GLY A 140 4.45 -0.25 18.93
N GLY A 141 5.41 -1.02 18.39
CA GLY A 141 5.57 -1.22 16.94
C GLY A 141 4.40 -1.91 16.23
N GLY A 142 4.19 -1.53 14.97
CA GLY A 142 3.10 -2.04 14.12
C GLY A 142 1.73 -1.41 14.42
N LYS A 143 0.72 -1.71 13.59
CA LYS A 143 -0.64 -1.17 13.79
C LYS A 143 -1.30 -1.72 15.04
N ARG A 144 -1.89 -0.84 15.84
CA ARG A 144 -2.66 -1.16 17.06
C ARG A 144 -4.15 -1.30 16.76
N CYS A 145 -4.85 -1.96 17.68
CA CYS A 145 -6.29 -2.05 17.63
C CYS A 145 -6.91 -0.64 17.68
N SER A 146 -7.95 -0.40 16.88
CA SER A 146 -8.67 0.88 16.81
C SER A 146 -9.71 1.05 17.93
N ILE A 147 -9.96 0.01 18.72
CA ILE A 147 -10.85 0.08 19.89
C ILE A 147 -10.12 0.84 20.99
N ALA A 148 -10.80 1.83 21.58
CA ALA A 148 -10.28 2.62 22.69
C ALA A 148 -9.74 1.71 23.80
N ASN A 149 -8.60 2.09 24.38
CA ASN A 149 -7.93 1.34 25.45
C ASN A 149 -7.44 -0.08 25.07
N CYS A 150 -7.38 -0.42 23.78
CA CYS A 150 -6.85 -1.72 23.33
C CYS A 150 -5.45 -1.60 22.74
N ASN A 151 -4.43 -2.02 23.49
CA ASN A 151 -3.03 -2.00 23.04
C ASN A 151 -2.60 -3.22 22.22
N ARG A 152 -3.53 -4.13 21.90
CA ARG A 152 -3.21 -5.34 21.13
C ARG A 152 -2.91 -5.00 19.67
N SER A 153 -2.05 -5.79 19.06
CA SER A 153 -1.73 -5.66 17.64
C SER A 153 -2.97 -5.92 16.78
N CYS A 154 -3.21 -5.06 15.79
CA CYS A 154 -4.27 -5.21 14.82
C CYS A 154 -3.96 -6.40 13.90
N ARG A 155 -4.97 -7.24 13.65
CA ARG A 155 -4.95 -8.29 12.60
C ARG A 155 -5.55 -7.76 11.30
N ARG A 156 -6.84 -7.43 11.31
CA ARG A 156 -7.64 -7.07 10.13
C ARG A 156 -8.57 -5.91 10.50
N ASN A 157 -8.83 -5.02 9.54
CA ASN A 157 -9.80 -3.92 9.66
C ASN A 157 -9.56 -3.00 10.87
N GLY A 158 -8.31 -2.85 11.32
CA GLY A 158 -8.00 -2.07 12.52
C GLY A 158 -8.27 -2.81 13.83
N LEU A 159 -8.75 -4.06 13.81
CA LEU A 159 -9.16 -4.79 15.02
C LEU A 159 -8.17 -5.90 15.39
N CYS A 160 -7.98 -6.13 16.68
CA CYS A 160 -7.18 -7.24 17.21
C CYS A 160 -7.97 -8.55 17.17
N SER A 161 -7.31 -9.68 17.44
CA SER A 161 -7.94 -11.02 17.39
C SER A 161 -9.17 -11.17 18.28
N THR A 162 -9.24 -10.46 19.41
CA THR A 162 -10.41 -10.54 20.31
C THR A 162 -11.55 -9.61 19.93
N HIS A 163 -11.27 -8.53 19.20
CA HIS A 163 -12.29 -7.60 18.71
C HIS A 163 -12.69 -7.89 17.25
N LEU A 164 -12.13 -8.95 16.65
CA LEU A 164 -12.50 -9.48 15.33
C LEU A 164 -13.63 -10.52 15.40
N ARG A 165 -14.23 -10.70 16.58
CA ARG A 165 -15.38 -11.60 16.78
C ARG A 165 -16.62 -11.05 16.10
#